data_AF-A0A932BW44-F1
#
_entry.id   AF-A0A932BW44-F1
#
_cell.length_a   1.000
_cell.length_b   1.000
_cell.length_c   1.000
_cell.angle_alpha   90.00
_cell.angle_beta   90.00
_cell.angle_gamma   90.00
#
_symmetry.space_group_name_H-M   'P 1'
#
loop_
_entity.id
_entity.type
_entity.pdbx_description
1 polymer ?
#
loop_
_entity_poly.entity_id
_entity_poly.type
_entity_poly.pdbx_seq_one_letter_code
_entity_poly.pdbx_strand_id
1 'polypeptide(L)'
;MTIVIVAILLIFSGILAGKVAAPGAPTFPPVGASTSPAGAVAQATRAGVVTALSAANLQVEDILAPYRPAEAPRLAAAPRLVVRAVIPADPDHGRIVIYEFRSTADATTAAQEQAAYIASGVGRVQFPTGTQFVLRVVGPTVVFYAWSGSGVPDPTRAAAIATALETQGFGVPIPG
;
A
#
# COMPACT_ATOMS: atom_id res chain seq x y z
N MET A 1 27.66 -36.97 -39.29
CA MET A 1 28.71 -37.52 -38.43
C MET A 1 28.32 -37.21 -36.99
N THR A 2 28.04 -38.28 -36.22
CA THR A 2 28.02 -38.37 -34.74
C THR A 2 26.89 -37.71 -33.93
N ILE A 3 26.05 -38.57 -33.35
CA ILE A 3 25.18 -38.36 -32.19
C ILE A 3 26.03 -38.45 -30.92
N VAL A 4 25.81 -37.59 -29.91
CA VAL A 4 26.08 -37.95 -28.50
C VAL A 4 24.95 -37.41 -27.60
N ILE A 5 24.26 -38.34 -26.96
CA ILE A 5 23.29 -38.18 -25.86
C ILE A 5 24.07 -38.14 -24.55
N VAL A 6 23.75 -37.23 -23.62
CA VAL A 6 23.86 -37.51 -22.17
C VAL A 6 22.75 -36.77 -21.43
N ALA A 7 21.83 -37.54 -20.86
CA ALA A 7 20.87 -37.12 -19.84
C ALA A 7 21.50 -37.28 -18.45
N ILE A 8 21.37 -36.28 -17.57
CA ILE A 8 21.52 -36.49 -16.12
C ILE A 8 20.37 -35.77 -15.40
N LEU A 9 19.47 -36.61 -14.90
CA LEU A 9 18.43 -36.31 -13.93
C LEU A 9 19.07 -36.28 -12.54
N LEU A 10 18.93 -35.20 -11.78
CA LEU A 10 19.21 -35.19 -10.34
C LEU A 10 17.97 -34.72 -9.58
N ILE A 11 17.26 -35.72 -9.06
CA ILE A 11 16.23 -35.60 -8.04
C ILE A 11 16.95 -35.41 -6.71
N PHE A 12 16.73 -34.29 -6.02
CA PHE A 12 17.05 -34.15 -4.61
C PHE A 12 15.76 -34.07 -3.80
N SER A 13 15.41 -35.20 -3.19
CA SER A 13 14.50 -35.28 -2.05
C SER A 13 15.14 -34.58 -0.86
N GLY A 14 14.48 -33.53 -0.38
CA GLY A 14 14.79 -32.86 0.89
C GLY A 14 13.54 -32.79 1.76
N ILE A 15 13.15 -33.92 2.37
CA ILE A 15 12.28 -33.91 3.55
C ILE A 15 13.14 -33.41 4.70
N LEU A 16 12.87 -32.20 5.20
CA LEU A 16 13.40 -31.76 6.49
C LEU A 16 12.28 -31.13 7.33
N ALA A 17 11.79 -31.97 8.25
CA ALA A 17 11.17 -31.65 9.53
C ALA A 17 10.81 -30.18 9.78
N GLY A 18 9.53 -29.85 9.58
CA GLY A 18 8.93 -28.64 10.15
C GLY A 18 9.01 -28.71 11.67
N LYS A 19 9.89 -27.90 12.28
CA LYS A 19 9.86 -27.61 13.71
C LYS A 19 8.52 -26.93 14.01
N VAL A 20 7.71 -27.56 14.86
CA VAL A 20 6.50 -26.97 15.42
C VAL A 20 6.94 -25.80 16.31
N ALA A 21 6.76 -24.57 15.83
CA ALA A 21 6.95 -23.38 16.65
C ALA A 21 5.79 -23.28 17.64
N ALA A 22 6.10 -23.11 18.92
CA ALA A 22 5.11 -22.93 19.98
C ALA A 22 4.22 -21.69 19.72
N PRO A 23 2.97 -21.66 20.22
CA PRO A 23 2.09 -20.52 20.04
C PRO A 23 2.59 -19.34 20.87
N GLY A 24 3.31 -18.42 20.24
CA GLY A 24 3.51 -17.07 20.78
C GLY A 24 2.20 -16.30 20.66
N ALA A 25 1.79 -15.64 21.75
CA ALA A 25 0.66 -14.71 21.81
C ALA A 25 0.64 -13.74 20.62
N PRO A 26 -0.54 -13.20 20.21
CA PRO A 26 -0.64 -12.29 19.07
C PRO A 26 0.11 -11.00 19.38
N THR A 27 1.38 -10.98 19.03
CA THR A 27 2.10 -9.74 18.75
C THR A 27 1.60 -9.27 17.39
N PHE A 28 1.35 -7.97 17.31
CA PHE A 28 1.11 -7.21 16.09
C PHE A 28 1.79 -7.86 14.87
N PRO A 29 1.10 -8.04 13.72
CA PRO A 29 1.65 -8.80 12.61
C PRO A 29 3.06 -8.30 12.26
N PRO A 30 4.03 -9.20 12.02
CA PRO A 30 5.42 -8.81 11.81
C PRO A 30 5.50 -7.76 10.70
N VAL A 31 6.23 -6.69 10.98
CA VAL A 31 6.60 -5.68 9.99
C VAL A 31 7.24 -6.38 8.79
N GLY A 32 6.64 -6.24 7.61
CA GLY A 32 7.22 -6.73 6.36
C GLY A 32 6.62 -7.99 5.74
N ALA A 33 5.54 -8.57 6.28
CA ALA A 33 4.80 -9.58 5.51
C ALA A 33 4.01 -8.89 4.38
N SER A 34 4.56 -8.93 3.17
CA SER A 34 3.83 -8.61 1.94
C SER A 34 2.77 -9.67 1.73
N THR A 35 1.50 -9.27 1.78
CA THR A 35 0.39 -10.05 1.21
C THR A 35 0.67 -10.36 -0.26
N SER A 36 -0.03 -11.34 -0.84
CA SER A 36 0.06 -11.67 -2.28
C SER A 36 0.12 -10.39 -3.13
N PRO A 37 0.93 -10.36 -4.20
CA PRO A 37 1.06 -9.18 -5.04
C PRO A 37 -0.31 -8.75 -5.55
N ALA A 38 -0.57 -7.45 -5.58
CA ALA A 38 -1.84 -6.92 -6.06
C ALA A 38 -2.05 -7.32 -7.53
N GLY A 39 -3.31 -7.57 -7.90
CA GLY A 39 -3.73 -8.10 -9.18
C GLY A 39 -3.93 -7.02 -10.26
N ALA A 40 -4.56 -7.42 -11.37
CA ALA A 40 -4.81 -6.53 -12.50
C ALA A 40 -5.67 -5.31 -12.14
N VAL A 41 -6.52 -5.42 -11.12
CA VAL A 41 -7.40 -4.32 -10.67
C VAL A 41 -6.60 -3.22 -9.98
N ALA A 42 -5.65 -3.58 -9.10
CA ALA A 42 -4.73 -2.60 -8.54
C ALA A 42 -3.84 -1.96 -9.60
N GLN A 43 -3.42 -2.70 -10.63
CA GLN A 43 -2.64 -2.13 -11.75
C GLN A 43 -3.45 -1.12 -12.58
N ALA A 44 -4.74 -1.39 -12.82
CA ALA A 44 -5.63 -0.42 -13.47
C ALA A 44 -5.81 0.85 -12.62
N THR A 45 -5.99 0.68 -11.31
CA THR A 45 -6.08 1.81 -10.37
C THR A 45 -4.78 2.60 -10.33
N ARG A 46 -3.64 1.92 -10.33
CA ARG A 46 -2.31 2.53 -10.45
C ARG A 46 -2.20 3.40 -11.70
N ALA A 47 -2.66 2.91 -12.87
CA ALA A 47 -2.64 3.70 -14.09
C ALA A 47 -3.50 4.99 -13.96
N GLY A 48 -4.65 4.91 -13.29
CA GLY A 48 -5.47 6.07 -12.94
C GLY A 48 -4.74 7.06 -12.03
N VAL A 49 -4.09 6.58 -10.97
CA VAL A 49 -3.26 7.38 -10.06
C VAL A 49 -2.11 8.06 -10.80
N VAL A 50 -1.38 7.34 -11.67
CA VAL A 50 -0.31 7.90 -12.50
C VAL A 50 -0.84 9.01 -13.40
N THR A 51 -2.00 8.80 -14.02
CA THR A 51 -2.64 9.78 -14.90
C THR A 51 -3.00 11.05 -14.11
N ALA A 52 -3.62 10.90 -12.93
CA ALA A 52 -4.01 12.02 -12.08
C ALA A 52 -2.80 12.84 -11.59
N LEU A 53 -1.75 12.15 -11.16
CA LEU A 53 -0.51 12.81 -10.70
C LEU A 53 0.23 13.48 -11.86
N SER A 54 0.28 12.85 -13.03
CA SER A 54 0.90 13.43 -14.22
C SER A 54 0.18 14.70 -14.69
N ALA A 55 -1.16 14.74 -14.59
CA ALA A 55 -1.95 15.94 -14.88
C ALA A 55 -1.62 17.12 -13.94
N ALA A 56 -1.10 16.82 -12.74
CA ALA A 56 -0.58 17.80 -11.78
C ALA A 56 0.94 18.03 -11.91
N ASN A 57 1.58 17.55 -12.99
CA ASN A 57 3.04 17.60 -13.22
C ASN A 57 3.87 16.87 -12.13
N LEU A 58 3.30 15.85 -11.50
CA LEU A 58 3.97 15.01 -10.50
C LEU A 58 4.40 13.70 -11.17
N GLN A 59 5.71 13.42 -11.11
CA GLN A 59 6.26 12.15 -11.59
C GLN A 59 5.96 11.02 -10.61
N VAL A 60 5.74 9.82 -11.13
CA VAL A 60 5.43 8.63 -10.34
C VAL A 60 6.44 7.53 -10.64
N GLU A 61 6.91 6.88 -9.60
CA GLU A 61 7.85 5.76 -9.66
C GLU A 61 7.25 4.54 -8.95
N ASP A 62 7.55 3.36 -9.46
CA ASP A 62 7.29 2.12 -8.74
C ASP A 62 8.38 1.87 -7.72
N ILE A 63 7.96 1.44 -6.53
CA ILE A 63 8.89 1.13 -5.46
C ILE A 63 8.72 -0.33 -5.03
N LEU A 64 9.83 -1.07 -5.07
CA LEU A 64 9.89 -2.44 -4.54
C LEU A 64 10.13 -2.46 -3.03
N ALA A 65 10.42 -1.30 -2.44
CA ALA A 65 10.61 -1.17 -1.00
C ALA A 65 9.30 -1.49 -0.26
N PRO A 66 9.30 -2.45 0.68
CA PRO A 66 8.13 -2.69 1.51
C PRO A 66 7.75 -1.41 2.26
N TYR A 67 6.49 -0.99 2.13
CA TYR A 67 5.93 0.13 2.86
C TYR A 67 4.57 -0.25 3.40
N ARG A 68 4.37 0.00 4.70
CA ARG A 68 3.16 -0.34 5.44
C ARG A 68 2.86 0.79 6.41
N PRO A 69 1.91 1.68 6.10
CA PRO A 69 1.46 2.66 7.06
C PRO A 69 0.69 1.98 8.21
N ALA A 70 0.27 2.77 9.20
CA ALA A 70 -0.63 2.25 10.22
C ALA A 70 -2.00 1.90 9.61
N GLU A 71 -2.39 0.64 9.71
CA GLU A 71 -3.48 0.03 8.97
C GLU A 71 -4.48 -0.64 9.91
N ALA A 72 -5.76 -0.47 9.63
CA ALA A 72 -6.84 -1.28 10.17
C ALA A 72 -6.71 -2.74 9.70
N PRO A 73 -7.27 -3.70 10.46
CA PRO A 73 -7.10 -5.14 10.18
C PRO A 73 -7.43 -5.59 8.76
N ARG A 74 -8.42 -4.97 8.07
CA ARG A 74 -8.75 -5.34 6.69
C ARG A 74 -7.73 -4.88 5.66
N LEU A 75 -7.23 -3.64 5.77
CA LEU A 75 -6.16 -3.16 4.89
C LEU A 75 -4.86 -3.92 5.17
N ALA A 76 -4.60 -4.22 6.44
CA ALA A 76 -3.46 -5.01 6.88
C ALA A 76 -3.34 -6.37 6.20
N ALA A 77 -4.47 -7.00 5.87
CA ALA A 77 -4.55 -8.32 5.26
C ALA A 77 -4.77 -8.26 3.73
N ALA A 78 -5.00 -7.08 3.16
CA ALA A 78 -5.29 -6.93 1.74
C ALA A 78 -4.01 -6.93 0.88
N PRO A 79 -4.03 -7.59 -0.30
CA PRO A 79 -3.03 -7.40 -1.35
C PRO A 79 -2.80 -5.91 -1.61
N ARG A 80 -1.54 -5.49 -1.68
CA ARG A 80 -1.19 -4.08 -1.86
C ARG A 80 -0.08 -3.87 -2.88
N LEU A 81 -0.16 -2.71 -3.51
CA LEU A 81 0.85 -2.13 -4.38
C LEU A 81 1.22 -0.75 -3.86
N VAL A 82 2.49 -0.40 -3.94
CA VAL A 82 2.98 0.91 -3.49
C VAL A 82 3.61 1.63 -4.68
N VAL A 83 3.17 2.87 -4.91
CA VAL A 83 3.83 3.81 -5.81
C VAL A 83 4.36 4.99 -5.02
N ARG A 84 5.31 5.71 -5.60
CA ARG A 84 5.84 6.94 -5.03
C ARG A 84 5.66 8.07 -6.03
N ALA A 85 4.98 9.13 -5.61
CA ALA A 85 5.10 10.42 -6.27
C ALA A 85 6.45 11.06 -5.89
N VAL A 86 7.19 11.55 -6.87
CA VAL A 86 8.54 12.07 -6.66
C VAL A 86 8.47 13.46 -6.02
N ILE A 87 8.94 13.54 -4.78
CA ILE A 87 9.23 14.78 -4.07
C ILE A 87 10.75 14.85 -3.90
N PRO A 88 11.48 15.62 -4.74
CA PRO A 88 12.94 15.61 -4.74
C PRO A 88 13.57 15.99 -3.39
N ALA A 89 12.94 16.92 -2.69
CA ALA A 89 13.38 17.35 -1.36
C ALA A 89 12.97 16.39 -0.24
N ASP A 90 12.09 15.42 -0.53
CA ASP A 90 11.53 14.51 0.47
C ASP A 90 11.11 13.14 -0.12
N PRO A 91 12.08 12.28 -0.45
CA PRO A 91 11.82 11.03 -1.17
C PRO A 91 10.99 10.00 -0.38
N ASP A 92 10.79 10.20 0.93
CA ASP A 92 10.07 9.25 1.79
C ASP A 92 8.59 9.56 1.97
N HIS A 93 8.15 10.80 1.72
CA HIS A 93 6.78 11.26 2.01
C HIS A 93 5.84 11.31 0.80
N GLY A 94 6.29 10.79 -0.36
CA GLY A 94 5.47 10.67 -1.58
C GLY A 94 4.79 9.30 -1.77
N ARG A 95 4.79 8.42 -0.76
CA ARG A 95 4.36 7.02 -0.90
C ARG A 95 2.84 6.87 -0.83
N ILE A 96 2.26 6.27 -1.86
CA ILE A 96 0.82 6.03 -2.01
C ILE A 96 0.60 4.52 -2.05
N VAL A 97 -0.33 4.03 -1.22
CA VAL A 97 -0.65 2.60 -1.14
C VAL A 97 -1.99 2.33 -1.81
N ILE A 98 -2.02 1.31 -2.65
CA ILE A 98 -3.21 0.83 -3.35
C ILE A 98 -3.49 -0.58 -2.86
N TYR A 99 -4.64 -0.77 -2.22
CA TYR A 99 -5.09 -2.05 -1.70
C TYR A 99 -6.16 -2.63 -2.62
N GLU A 100 -6.10 -3.93 -2.87
CA GLU A 100 -7.06 -4.63 -3.71
C GLU A 100 -8.00 -5.52 -2.88
N PHE A 101 -9.29 -5.44 -3.19
CA PHE A 101 -10.34 -6.25 -2.59
C PHE A 101 -11.14 -6.99 -3.66
N ARG A 102 -11.93 -7.97 -3.23
CA ARG A 102 -12.77 -8.79 -4.13
C ARG A 102 -13.92 -7.99 -4.74
N SER A 103 -14.38 -6.93 -4.07
CA SER A 103 -15.51 -6.13 -4.50
C SER A 103 -15.39 -4.68 -4.02
N THR A 104 -16.15 -3.79 -4.67
CA THR A 104 -16.27 -2.38 -4.22
C THR A 104 -16.87 -2.28 -2.82
N ALA A 105 -17.78 -3.18 -2.44
CA ALA A 105 -18.37 -3.20 -1.10
C ALA A 105 -17.32 -3.54 -0.02
N ASP A 106 -16.44 -4.52 -0.30
CA ASP A 106 -15.33 -4.87 0.60
C ASP A 106 -14.34 -3.71 0.74
N ALA A 107 -13.98 -3.07 -0.38
CA ALA A 107 -13.09 -1.91 -0.38
C ALA A 107 -13.68 -0.74 0.41
N THR A 108 -14.99 -0.49 0.26
CA THR A 108 -15.70 0.57 1.00
C THR A 108 -15.69 0.28 2.49
N THR A 109 -15.99 -0.96 2.89
CA THR A 109 -15.97 -1.38 4.30
C THR A 109 -14.57 -1.23 4.88
N ALA A 110 -13.54 -1.66 4.17
CA ALA A 110 -12.16 -1.54 4.62
C ALA A 110 -11.70 -0.07 4.75
N ALA A 111 -12.11 0.80 3.83
CA ALA A 111 -11.83 2.23 3.93
C ALA A 111 -12.55 2.88 5.12
N GLN A 112 -13.81 2.52 5.40
CA GLN A 112 -14.52 3.01 6.58
C GLN A 112 -13.85 2.55 7.89
N GLU A 113 -13.42 1.29 7.95
CA GLU A 113 -12.66 0.77 9.09
C GLU A 113 -11.32 1.50 9.26
N GLN A 114 -10.64 1.82 8.17
CA GLN A 114 -9.40 2.62 8.22
C GLN A 114 -9.66 4.03 8.74
N ALA A 115 -10.72 4.68 8.29
CA ALA A 115 -11.08 6.01 8.78
C ALA A 115 -11.39 5.99 10.28
N ALA A 116 -12.14 4.99 10.75
CA ALA A 116 -12.42 4.79 12.17
C ALA A 116 -11.15 4.46 12.97
N TYR A 117 -10.24 3.65 12.39
CA TYR A 117 -8.95 3.33 13.01
C TYR A 117 -8.08 4.57 13.17
N ILE A 118 -7.91 5.38 12.12
CA ILE A 118 -7.14 6.63 12.18
C ILE A 118 -7.73 7.58 13.23
N ALA A 119 -9.06 7.67 13.30
CA ALA A 119 -9.76 8.49 14.28
C ALA A 119 -9.67 7.92 15.72
N SER A 120 -9.33 6.64 15.90
CA SER A 120 -9.21 6.01 17.21
C SER A 120 -7.95 6.46 17.96
N GLY A 121 -7.95 6.35 19.29
CA GLY A 121 -6.76 6.67 20.10
C GLY A 121 -5.52 5.85 19.71
N VAL A 122 -5.71 4.59 19.30
CA VAL A 122 -4.60 3.72 18.85
C VAL A 122 -4.07 4.14 17.49
N GLY A 123 -4.93 4.52 16.53
CA GLY A 123 -4.47 4.98 15.23
C GLY A 123 -3.83 6.36 15.28
N ARG A 124 -4.38 7.29 16.06
CA ARG A 124 -3.85 8.66 16.20
C ARG A 124 -2.39 8.71 16.63
N VAL A 125 -1.96 7.82 17.53
CA VAL A 125 -0.56 7.80 18.00
C VAL A 125 0.42 7.15 17.03
N GLN A 126 -0.07 6.51 15.97
CA GLN A 126 0.76 5.88 14.94
C GLN A 126 1.17 6.86 13.84
N PHE A 127 0.55 8.04 13.80
CA PHE A 127 0.87 9.10 12.85
C PHE A 127 1.40 10.32 13.60
N PRO A 128 2.40 11.04 13.03
CA PRO A 128 2.81 12.33 13.56
C PRO A 128 1.62 13.28 13.72
N THR A 129 1.67 14.15 14.73
CA THR A 129 0.65 15.18 14.93
C THR A 129 0.59 16.09 13.70
N GLY A 130 -0.62 16.39 13.23
CA GLY A 130 -0.83 17.19 12.02
C GLY A 130 -0.78 16.39 10.70
N THR A 131 -0.67 15.06 10.76
CA THR A 131 -0.82 14.22 9.57
C THR A 131 -2.21 14.38 8.96
N GLN A 132 -2.23 14.65 7.67
CA GLN A 132 -3.39 14.71 6.80
C GLN A 132 -3.46 13.42 5.96
N PHE A 133 -4.65 13.10 5.50
CA PHE A 133 -4.92 11.82 4.89
C PHE A 133 -5.81 11.97 3.66
N VAL A 134 -5.48 11.23 2.61
CA VAL A 134 -6.37 10.97 1.48
C VAL A 134 -6.72 9.50 1.49
N LEU A 135 -8.01 9.22 1.58
CA LEU A 135 -8.56 7.87 1.55
C LEU A 135 -9.68 7.82 0.51
N ARG A 136 -9.42 7.09 -0.59
CA ARG A 136 -10.32 7.02 -1.75
C ARG A 136 -10.66 5.56 -2.05
N VAL A 137 -11.90 5.33 -2.45
CA VAL A 137 -12.33 4.03 -2.98
C VAL A 137 -12.49 4.17 -4.49
N VAL A 138 -11.78 3.32 -5.24
CA VAL A 138 -11.76 3.28 -6.71
C VAL A 138 -12.15 1.88 -7.15
N GLY A 139 -13.45 1.66 -7.35
CA GLY A 139 -13.97 0.31 -7.61
C GLY A 139 -13.59 -0.66 -6.48
N PRO A 140 -13.02 -1.84 -6.77
CA PRO A 140 -12.59 -2.80 -5.75
C PRO A 140 -11.30 -2.42 -5.00
N THR A 141 -10.81 -1.18 -5.12
CA THR A 141 -9.54 -0.79 -4.52
C THR A 141 -9.68 0.37 -3.55
N VAL A 142 -8.72 0.47 -2.63
CA VAL A 142 -8.57 1.62 -1.74
C VAL A 142 -7.23 2.27 -2.02
N VAL A 143 -7.23 3.57 -2.28
CA VAL A 143 -6.03 4.40 -2.38
C VAL A 143 -5.87 5.16 -1.07
N PHE A 144 -4.71 4.99 -0.44
CA PHE A 144 -4.38 5.63 0.83
C PHE A 144 -3.06 6.41 0.72
N TYR A 145 -3.11 7.66 1.12
CA TYR A 145 -1.96 8.55 1.20
C TYR A 145 -2.01 9.30 2.53
N ALA A 146 -0.96 9.16 3.34
CA ALA A 146 -0.77 9.91 4.58
C ALA A 146 0.39 10.88 4.37
N TRP A 147 0.20 12.14 4.73
CA TRP A 147 1.17 13.20 4.51
C TRP A 147 1.08 14.24 5.61
N SER A 148 2.17 14.94 5.89
CA SER A 148 2.16 16.04 6.85
C SER A 148 2.29 17.36 6.10
N GLY A 149 1.42 18.33 6.42
CA GLY A 149 1.54 19.70 5.93
C GLY A 149 2.64 20.51 6.65
N SER A 150 3.18 19.99 7.76
CA SER A 150 4.18 20.65 8.59
C SER A 150 5.42 19.78 8.80
N GLY A 151 6.61 20.39 8.84
CA GLY A 151 7.85 19.69 9.16
C GLY A 151 8.41 18.81 8.03
N VAL A 152 7.84 18.88 6.82
CA VAL A 152 8.39 18.25 5.61
C VAL A 152 9.10 19.30 4.74
N PRO A 153 10.18 18.94 4.02
CA PRO A 153 10.91 19.86 3.15
C PRO A 153 10.09 20.51 2.03
N ASP A 154 9.06 19.85 1.52
CA ASP A 154 8.20 20.36 0.44
C ASP A 154 6.71 20.03 0.67
N PRO A 155 6.04 20.79 1.57
CA PRO A 155 4.63 20.55 1.89
C PRO A 155 3.68 20.88 0.74
N THR A 156 4.10 21.77 -0.18
CA THR A 156 3.30 22.17 -1.35
C THR A 156 3.16 21.01 -2.33
N ARG A 157 4.25 20.27 -2.61
CA ARG A 157 4.15 19.05 -3.43
C ARG A 157 3.32 17.95 -2.76
N ALA A 158 3.48 17.76 -1.45
CA ALA A 158 2.66 16.80 -0.71
C ALA A 158 1.15 17.14 -0.81
N ALA A 159 0.80 18.42 -0.67
CA ALA A 159 -0.57 18.90 -0.86
C ALA A 159 -1.06 18.75 -2.32
N ALA A 160 -0.18 18.93 -3.30
CA ALA A 160 -0.52 18.73 -4.71
C ALA A 160 -0.83 17.25 -5.02
N ILE A 161 -0.08 16.31 -4.42
CA ILE A 161 -0.38 14.87 -4.50
C ILE A 161 -1.77 14.61 -3.93
N ALA A 162 -2.08 15.15 -2.75
CA ALA A 162 -3.37 14.98 -2.11
C ALA A 162 -4.52 15.47 -3.01
N THR A 163 -4.41 16.71 -3.51
CA THR A 163 -5.37 17.33 -4.44
C THR A 163 -5.57 16.48 -5.70
N ALA A 164 -4.50 15.95 -6.29
CA ALA A 164 -4.60 15.11 -7.48
C ALA A 164 -5.34 13.80 -7.19
N LEU A 165 -5.08 13.17 -6.04
CA LEU A 165 -5.75 11.93 -5.63
C LEU A 165 -7.22 12.12 -5.29
N GLU A 166 -7.65 13.31 -4.85
CA GLU A 166 -9.07 13.62 -4.58
C GLU A 166 -9.97 13.52 -5.82
N THR A 167 -9.38 13.55 -7.03
CA THR A 167 -10.10 13.32 -8.29
C THR A 167 -10.48 11.85 -8.52
N GLN A 168 -9.89 10.92 -7.76
CA GLN A 168 -10.06 9.49 -7.98
C GLN A 168 -11.23 8.92 -7.19
N GLY A 169 -12.14 8.21 -7.87
CA GLY A 169 -13.24 7.49 -7.21
C GLY A 169 -14.05 8.37 -6.25
N PHE A 170 -14.42 7.85 -5.08
CA PHE A 170 -15.08 8.62 -4.02
C PHE A 170 -14.25 8.68 -2.74
N GLY A 171 -14.41 9.78 -1.99
CA GLY A 171 -13.66 10.03 -0.76
C GLY A 171 -14.35 9.43 0.47
N VAL A 172 -13.56 8.83 1.35
CA VAL A 172 -14.00 8.43 2.68
C VAL A 172 -13.48 9.46 3.68
N PRO A 173 -14.37 10.22 4.35
CA PRO A 173 -13.94 11.22 5.32
C PRO A 173 -13.32 10.54 6.54
N ILE A 174 -12.22 11.11 7.04
CA ILE A 174 -11.57 10.65 8.27
C ILE A 174 -12.00 11.58 9.39
N PRO A 175 -12.72 11.09 10.43
CA PRO A 175 -13.15 11.91 11.55
C PRO A 175 -11.96 12.53 12.30
N GLY A 176 -12.05 13.83 12.57
CA GLY A 176 -11.08 14.60 13.36
C GLY A 176 -11.17 14.35 14.85
#